data_AF-A0AAU4V6X6-F1
#
_entry.id   AF-A0AAU4V6X6-F1
#
_cell.length_a   1.000
_cell.length_b   1.000
_cell.length_c   1.000
_cell.angle_alpha   90.00
_cell.angle_beta   90.00
_cell.angle_gamma   90.00
#
_symmetry.space_group_name_H-M   'P 1'
#
loop_
_entity.id
_entity.type
_entity.pdbx_description
1 polymer ?
#
loop_
_entity_poly.entity_id
_entity_poly.type
_entity_poly.pdbx_seq_one_letter_code
_entity_poly.pdbx_strand_id
1 'polypeptide(L)'
;MSNGTKWCRGCSRDVLLSGFALDRNRGDGLQPRCRECVAEYCAAHYRRRQADRGKVVKEKVDVPSGHKLCRLCGEVKPHSEWHKNASASDGLSTRCKACKAIQGRAGHLKRSYGITEAQRDEMIGAQGGVCVICQKAPAEHVDHDHQTGKVRGVLCFSCNAALGQFKDRPDVMRRAAAYVEGNLWNPTLVAQGVYRQPS
;
A
#
# COMPACT_ATOMS: atom_id res chain seq x y z
N MET A 1 -33.32 -33.51 35.65
CA MET A 1 -32.17 -32.89 34.95
C MET A 1 -30.91 -33.43 35.61
N SER A 2 -30.25 -34.41 34.99
CA SER A 2 -29.09 -35.09 35.58
C SER A 2 -27.87 -34.17 35.58
N ASN A 3 -27.60 -33.54 36.72
CA ASN A 3 -26.34 -32.84 37.03
C ASN A 3 -25.20 -33.87 37.21
N GLY A 4 -24.92 -34.65 36.16
CA GLY A 4 -23.79 -35.56 36.17
C GLY A 4 -22.47 -34.79 36.07
N THR A 5 -21.44 -35.30 36.74
CA THR A 5 -20.05 -34.90 36.54
C THR A 5 -19.26 -36.06 35.94
N LYS A 6 -18.14 -35.74 35.31
CA LYS A 6 -17.18 -36.69 34.75
C LYS A 6 -15.77 -36.20 35.02
N TRP A 7 -14.90 -37.11 35.41
CA TRP A 7 -13.49 -36.84 35.62
C TRP A 7 -12.80 -36.43 34.30
N CYS A 8 -12.18 -35.25 34.29
CA CYS A 8 -11.41 -34.73 33.17
C CYS A 8 -9.94 -35.17 33.28
N ARG A 9 -9.41 -35.85 32.25
CA ARG A 9 -7.99 -36.27 32.20
C ARG A 9 -7.00 -35.13 31.92
N GLY A 10 -7.48 -33.91 31.69
CA GLY A 10 -6.65 -32.74 31.42
C GLY A 10 -6.38 -31.93 32.69
N CYS A 11 -7.45 -31.46 33.35
CA CYS A 11 -7.36 -30.66 34.57
C CYS A 11 -7.44 -31.47 35.86
N SER A 12 -7.60 -32.80 35.76
CA SER A 12 -7.65 -33.74 36.89
C SER A 12 -8.70 -33.35 37.94
N ARG A 13 -9.91 -33.01 37.48
CA ARG A 13 -11.05 -32.59 38.30
C ARG A 13 -12.34 -33.14 37.72
N ASP A 14 -13.36 -33.27 38.57
CA ASP A 14 -14.73 -33.54 38.14
C ASP A 14 -15.36 -32.29 37.52
N VAL A 15 -15.81 -32.42 36.27
CA VAL A 15 -16.44 -31.36 35.50
C VAL A 15 -17.84 -31.80 35.12
N LEU A 16 -18.81 -30.87 35.07
CA LEU A 16 -20.16 -31.17 34.58
C LEU A 16 -20.10 -31.82 33.19
N LEU A 17 -21.01 -32.75 32.90
CA LEU A 17 -21.08 -33.40 31.58
C LEU A 17 -21.22 -32.37 30.43
N SER A 18 -21.90 -31.24 30.68
CA SER A 18 -22.01 -30.12 29.72
C SER A 18 -20.67 -29.47 29.36
N GLY A 19 -19.66 -29.61 30.22
CA GLY A 19 -18.29 -29.16 30.00
C GLY A 19 -17.48 -30.04 29.05
N PHE A 20 -18.04 -31.16 28.55
CA PHE A 20 -17.41 -32.04 27.58
C PHE A 20 -18.03 -31.90 26.19
N ALA A 21 -17.23 -32.15 25.15
CA ALA A 21 -17.76 -32.32 23.78
C ALA A 21 -18.20 -33.78 23.57
N LEU A 22 -19.15 -33.99 22.67
CA LEU A 22 -19.61 -35.34 22.31
C LEU A 22 -18.52 -36.11 21.55
N ASP A 23 -18.38 -37.39 21.85
CA ASP A 23 -17.50 -38.34 21.15
C ASP A 23 -18.23 -39.67 20.95
N ARG A 24 -18.70 -39.89 19.72
CA ARG A 24 -19.52 -41.07 19.37
C ARG A 24 -18.73 -42.38 19.42
N ASN A 25 -17.40 -42.32 19.52
CA ASN A 25 -16.54 -43.50 19.59
C ASN A 25 -16.28 -43.96 21.04
N ARG A 26 -16.81 -43.24 22.04
CA ARG A 26 -16.65 -43.54 23.46
C ARG A 26 -17.92 -44.14 24.03
N GLY A 27 -17.76 -45.09 24.95
CA GLY A 27 -18.90 -45.74 25.62
C GLY A 27 -19.78 -44.78 26.42
N ASP A 28 -19.22 -43.69 26.95
CA ASP A 28 -19.95 -42.63 27.66
C ASP A 28 -20.39 -41.47 26.73
N GLY A 29 -20.10 -41.56 25.43
CA GLY A 29 -20.45 -40.56 24.43
C GLY A 29 -19.75 -39.21 24.59
N LEU A 30 -18.73 -39.09 25.45
CA LEU A 30 -18.08 -37.82 25.79
C LEU A 30 -16.56 -37.89 25.66
N GLN A 31 -15.96 -36.75 25.30
CA GLN A 31 -14.50 -36.66 25.24
C GLN A 31 -13.83 -36.92 26.60
N PRO A 32 -12.60 -37.44 26.63
CA PRO A 32 -11.86 -37.70 27.88
C PRO A 32 -11.39 -36.44 28.61
N ARG A 33 -11.40 -35.28 27.94
CA ARG A 33 -10.99 -33.97 28.48
C ARG A 33 -12.14 -32.97 28.31
N CYS A 34 -12.28 -32.04 29.25
CA CYS A 34 -13.26 -30.96 29.15
C CYS A 34 -12.90 -29.99 28.00
N ARG A 35 -13.87 -29.20 27.55
CA ARG A 35 -13.74 -28.25 26.43
C ARG A 35 -12.60 -27.26 26.64
N GLU A 36 -12.37 -26.80 27.87
CA GLU A 36 -11.27 -25.90 28.22
C GLU A 36 -9.91 -26.56 27.99
N CYS A 37 -9.69 -27.74 28.57
CA CYS A 37 -8.44 -28.50 28.37
C CYS A 37 -8.19 -28.85 26.90
N VAL A 38 -9.25 -29.12 26.13
CA VAL A 38 -9.14 -29.36 24.68
C VAL A 38 -8.77 -28.07 23.95
N ALA A 39 -9.39 -26.94 24.28
CA ALA A 39 -9.08 -25.65 23.69
C ALA A 39 -7.62 -25.23 23.95
N GLU A 40 -7.15 -25.37 25.19
CA GLU A 40 -5.76 -25.10 25.57
C GLU A 40 -4.77 -25.98 24.80
N TYR A 41 -5.01 -27.30 24.78
CA TYR A 41 -4.20 -28.25 24.03
C TYR A 41 -4.15 -27.90 22.54
N CYS A 42 -5.30 -27.65 21.92
CA CYS A 42 -5.41 -27.28 20.51
C CYS A 42 -4.69 -25.96 20.21
N ALA A 43 -4.81 -24.96 21.07
CA ALA A 43 -4.12 -23.68 20.93
C ALA A 43 -2.60 -23.85 21.02
N ALA A 44 -2.10 -24.62 22.00
CA ALA A 44 -0.68 -24.93 22.14
C ALA A 44 -0.15 -25.71 20.94
N HIS A 45 -0.88 -26.73 20.50
CA HIS A 45 -0.53 -27.54 19.33
C HIS A 45 -0.48 -26.69 18.04
N TYR A 46 -1.47 -25.81 17.84
CA TYR A 46 -1.48 -24.88 16.71
C TYR A 46 -0.27 -23.94 16.73
N ARG A 47 0.08 -23.36 17.89
CA ARG A 47 1.26 -22.50 18.03
C ARG A 47 2.55 -23.22 17.66
N ARG A 48 2.76 -24.44 18.16
CA ARG A 48 3.93 -25.28 17.81
C ARG A 48 4.03 -25.50 16.30
N ARG A 49 2.94 -25.95 15.67
CA ARG A 49 2.89 -26.19 14.22
C ARG A 49 3.18 -24.94 13.38
N GLN A 50 2.82 -23.74 13.85
CA GLN A 50 3.18 -22.50 13.15
C GLN A 50 4.66 -22.16 13.35
N ALA A 51 5.19 -22.35 14.55
CA ALA A 51 6.60 -22.13 14.86
C ALA A 51 7.52 -23.04 14.02
N ASP A 52 7.15 -24.31 13.84
CA ASP A 52 7.87 -25.27 12.96
C ASP A 52 7.91 -24.80 11.49
N ARG A 53 6.94 -23.97 11.08
CA ARG A 53 6.89 -23.35 9.74
C ARG A 53 7.56 -21.97 9.69
N GLY A 54 8.28 -21.58 10.74
CA GLY A 54 8.91 -20.26 10.89
C GLY A 54 7.90 -19.11 11.04
N LYS A 55 6.66 -19.41 11.45
CA LYS A 55 5.60 -18.41 11.58
C LYS A 55 5.28 -18.13 13.04
N VAL A 56 5.17 -16.85 13.37
CA VAL A 56 4.70 -16.40 14.69
C VAL A 56 3.18 -16.30 14.69
N VAL A 57 2.53 -16.96 15.64
CA VAL A 57 1.08 -16.78 15.87
C VAL A 57 0.85 -15.42 16.50
N LYS A 58 0.12 -14.56 15.81
CA LYS A 58 -0.27 -13.26 16.34
C LYS A 58 -1.35 -13.44 17.40
N GLU A 59 -1.17 -12.79 18.54
CA GLU A 59 -2.20 -12.75 19.58
C GLU A 59 -3.44 -12.01 19.09
N LYS A 60 -4.60 -12.44 19.61
CA LYS A 60 -5.86 -11.78 19.33
C LYS A 60 -5.92 -10.50 20.14
N VAL A 61 -5.86 -9.37 19.46
CA VAL A 61 -6.08 -8.06 20.06
C VAL A 61 -7.58 -7.90 20.25
N ASP A 62 -7.99 -7.46 21.44
CA ASP A 62 -9.37 -7.07 21.70
C ASP A 62 -9.65 -5.75 20.97
N VAL A 63 -10.72 -5.73 20.17
CA VAL A 63 -11.05 -4.60 19.31
C VAL A 63 -12.52 -4.25 19.54
N PRO A 64 -12.84 -2.99 19.90
CA PRO A 64 -14.22 -2.56 20.10
C PRO A 64 -15.10 -2.82 18.87
N SER A 65 -16.39 -2.99 19.09
CA SER A 65 -17.35 -3.07 18.00
C SER A 65 -17.26 -1.83 17.08
N GLY A 66 -17.40 -2.04 15.78
CA GLY A 66 -17.24 -0.98 14.78
C GLY A 66 -15.79 -0.52 14.55
N HIS A 67 -14.81 -1.17 15.18
CA HIS A 67 -13.38 -0.88 15.00
C HIS A 67 -12.63 -2.07 14.40
N LYS A 68 -11.49 -1.80 13.79
CA LYS A 68 -10.58 -2.81 13.22
C LYS A 68 -9.13 -2.43 13.48
N LEU A 69 -8.26 -3.44 13.60
CA LEU A 69 -6.81 -3.26 13.70
C LEU A 69 -6.19 -3.20 12.29
N CYS A 70 -5.44 -2.13 11.99
CA CYS A 70 -4.68 -2.05 10.75
C CYS A 70 -3.47 -2.98 10.81
N ARG A 71 -3.34 -3.90 9.84
CA ARG A 71 -2.22 -4.86 9.81
C ARG A 71 -0.87 -4.26 9.40
N LEU A 72 -0.83 -2.99 8.99
CA LEU A 72 0.40 -2.29 8.64
C LEU A 72 0.89 -1.39 9.77
N CYS A 73 0.08 -0.41 10.21
CA CYS A 73 0.48 0.52 11.28
C CYS A 73 0.19 0.03 12.70
N GLY A 74 -0.60 -1.03 12.87
CA GLY A 74 -0.92 -1.57 14.19
C GLY A 74 -1.94 -0.76 15.00
N GLU A 75 -2.53 0.29 14.43
CA GLU A 75 -3.53 1.11 15.12
C GLU A 75 -4.94 0.52 14.99
N VAL A 76 -5.71 0.62 16.07
CA VAL A 76 -7.16 0.33 16.08
C VAL A 76 -7.91 1.60 15.70
N LYS A 77 -8.75 1.54 14.66
CA LYS A 77 -9.53 2.69 14.16
C LYS A 77 -10.97 2.27 13.82
N PRO A 78 -11.92 3.21 13.70
CA PRO A 78 -13.29 2.90 13.29
C PRO A 78 -13.36 2.42 11.84
N HIS A 79 -14.32 1.55 11.52
CA HIS A 79 -14.51 0.95 10.19
C HIS A 79 -14.57 1.96 9.03
N SER A 80 -14.95 3.22 9.29
CA SER A 80 -14.89 4.32 8.33
C SER A 80 -13.50 4.53 7.72
N GLU A 81 -12.44 4.15 8.42
CA GLU A 81 -11.05 4.28 7.99
C GLU A 81 -10.59 3.14 7.06
N TRP A 82 -11.51 2.28 6.58
CA TRP A 82 -11.22 1.17 5.68
C TRP A 82 -11.92 1.31 4.33
N HIS A 83 -11.27 0.81 3.28
CA HIS A 83 -11.95 0.52 2.03
C HIS A 83 -12.72 -0.79 2.13
N LYS A 84 -13.86 -0.87 1.43
CA LYS A 84 -14.62 -2.11 1.29
C LYS A 84 -13.79 -3.16 0.54
N ASN A 85 -13.91 -4.42 0.95
CA ASN A 85 -13.34 -5.57 0.28
C ASN A 85 -14.30 -6.75 0.36
N ALA A 86 -14.99 -7.05 -0.74
CA ALA A 86 -16.01 -8.09 -0.78
C ALA A 86 -15.47 -9.51 -0.54
N SER A 87 -14.17 -9.74 -0.73
CA SER A 87 -13.55 -11.06 -0.47
C SER A 87 -13.12 -11.26 0.98
N ALA A 88 -13.12 -10.21 1.80
CA ALA A 88 -12.79 -10.33 3.22
C ALA A 88 -14.03 -10.77 4.01
N SER A 89 -13.84 -11.64 5.00
CA SER A 89 -14.93 -12.13 5.87
C SER A 89 -15.65 -11.01 6.63
N ASP A 90 -14.96 -9.90 6.89
CA ASP A 90 -15.52 -8.70 7.54
C ASP A 90 -15.87 -7.59 6.54
N GLY A 91 -15.78 -7.85 5.23
CA GLY A 91 -16.10 -6.88 4.18
C GLY A 91 -15.15 -5.69 4.07
N LEU A 92 -14.03 -5.68 4.82
CA LEU A 92 -13.11 -4.55 4.91
C LEU A 92 -11.67 -4.94 4.54
N SER A 93 -10.90 -4.00 4.00
CA SER A 93 -9.48 -4.23 3.69
C SER A 93 -8.66 -4.62 4.93
N THR A 94 -7.49 -5.22 4.72
CA THR A 94 -6.57 -5.56 5.83
C THR A 94 -5.79 -4.35 6.36
N ARG A 95 -5.79 -3.25 5.61
CA ARG A 95 -5.04 -2.02 5.88
C ARG A 95 -6.00 -0.83 5.87
N CYS A 96 -5.75 0.17 6.71
CA CYS A 96 -6.52 1.41 6.70
C CYS A 96 -6.26 2.22 5.41
N LYS A 97 -7.15 3.17 5.12
CA LYS A 97 -7.08 4.09 3.97
C LYS A 97 -5.75 4.83 3.91
N ALA A 98 -5.29 5.38 5.04
CA ALA A 98 -4.03 6.12 5.12
C ALA A 98 -2.81 5.26 4.72
N CYS A 99 -2.69 4.06 5.30
CA CYS A 99 -1.63 3.11 4.95
C CYS A 99 -1.68 2.70 3.47
N LYS A 100 -2.89 2.47 2.93
CA LYS A 100 -3.06 2.17 1.50
C LYS A 100 -2.64 3.34 0.62
N ALA A 101 -2.94 4.58 1.00
CA ALA A 101 -2.56 5.77 0.23
C ALA A 101 -1.03 5.92 0.17
N ILE A 102 -0.34 5.79 1.31
CA ILE A 102 1.13 5.84 1.38
C ILE A 102 1.75 4.75 0.50
N GLN A 103 1.33 3.49 0.67
CA GLN A 103 1.86 2.39 -0.16
C GLN A 103 1.51 2.53 -1.64
N GLY A 104 0.35 3.12 -1.96
CA GLY A 104 -0.07 3.41 -3.31
C GLY A 104 0.84 4.42 -4.01
N ARG A 105 1.22 5.49 -3.31
CA ARG A 105 2.18 6.51 -3.78
C ARG A 105 3.58 5.92 -3.96
N ALA A 106 4.13 5.27 -2.93
CA ALA A 106 5.44 4.61 -3.02
C ALA A 106 5.50 3.60 -4.17
N GLY A 107 4.46 2.77 -4.31
CA GLY A 107 4.34 1.83 -5.40
C GLY A 107 4.20 2.48 -6.77
N HIS A 108 3.67 3.71 -6.85
CA HIS A 108 3.58 4.47 -8.10
C HIS A 108 4.92 5.02 -8.52
N LEU A 109 5.63 5.65 -7.59
CA LEU A 109 6.97 6.17 -7.85
C LEU A 109 7.91 5.07 -8.33
N LYS A 110 7.88 3.92 -7.66
CA LYS A 110 8.72 2.78 -8.03
C LYS A 110 8.38 2.21 -9.41
N ARG A 111 7.09 2.00 -9.73
CA ARG A 111 6.68 1.38 -11.01
C ARG A 111 6.79 2.31 -12.20
N SER A 112 6.57 3.62 -11.99
CA SER A 112 6.52 4.60 -13.06
C SER A 112 7.86 5.28 -13.31
N TYR A 113 8.68 5.44 -12.27
CA TYR A 113 9.92 6.22 -12.34
C TYR A 113 11.15 5.48 -11.79
N GLY A 114 10.98 4.29 -11.20
CA GLY A 114 12.10 3.52 -10.65
C GLY A 114 12.72 4.09 -9.36
N ILE A 115 12.09 5.09 -8.74
CA ILE A 115 12.63 5.78 -7.55
C ILE A 115 11.77 5.58 -6.29
N THR A 116 12.37 5.83 -5.13
CA THR A 116 11.71 5.86 -3.82
C THR A 116 11.22 7.26 -3.45
N GLU A 117 10.36 7.38 -2.43
CA GLU A 117 9.95 8.68 -1.88
C GLU A 117 11.17 9.48 -1.37
N ALA A 118 12.11 8.83 -0.68
CA ALA A 118 13.33 9.47 -0.19
C ALA A 118 14.19 10.06 -1.33
N GLN A 119 14.35 9.33 -2.43
CA GLN A 119 15.08 9.83 -3.61
C GLN A 119 14.38 11.02 -4.26
N ARG A 120 13.05 11.01 -4.31
CA ARG A 120 12.26 12.16 -4.78
C ARG A 120 12.48 13.38 -3.87
N ASP A 121 12.45 13.19 -2.57
CA ASP A 121 12.60 14.27 -1.60
C ASP A 121 14.02 14.84 -1.59
N GLU A 122 15.04 13.99 -1.79
CA GLU A 122 16.42 14.41 -2.02
C GLU A 122 16.55 15.30 -3.26
N MET A 123 15.92 14.93 -4.38
CA MET A 123 15.90 15.78 -5.58
C MET A 123 15.22 17.12 -5.31
N ILE A 124 14.08 17.14 -4.61
CA ILE A 124 13.40 18.38 -4.25
C ILE A 124 14.30 19.26 -3.37
N GLY A 125 14.96 18.66 -2.37
CA GLY A 125 15.91 19.35 -1.50
C GLY A 125 17.10 19.93 -2.26
N ALA A 126 17.69 19.16 -3.18
CA ALA A 126 18.78 19.60 -4.05
C ALA A 126 18.38 20.77 -4.98
N GLN A 127 17.09 20.88 -5.32
CA GLN A 127 16.53 22.00 -6.08
C GLN A 127 16.08 23.19 -5.20
N GLY A 128 16.32 23.14 -3.89
CA GLY A 128 15.87 24.19 -2.96
C GLY A 128 14.36 24.25 -2.76
N GLY A 129 13.64 23.15 -3.02
CA GLY A 129 12.18 23.06 -2.85
C GLY A 129 11.36 23.66 -4.00
N VAL A 130 12.00 24.29 -5.00
CA VAL A 130 11.33 24.98 -6.10
C VAL A 130 11.59 24.32 -7.44
N CYS A 131 10.70 24.56 -8.40
CA CYS A 131 10.84 24.13 -9.78
C CYS A 131 12.07 24.78 -10.42
N VAL A 132 13.02 23.99 -10.91
CA VAL A 132 14.27 24.51 -11.52
C VAL A 132 14.07 25.30 -12.81
N ILE A 133 12.93 25.11 -13.50
CA ILE A 133 12.62 25.82 -14.75
C ILE A 133 12.12 27.24 -14.46
N CYS A 134 11.06 27.37 -13.65
CA CYS A 134 10.44 28.68 -13.40
C CYS A 134 10.93 29.39 -12.14
N GLN A 135 11.55 28.65 -11.20
CA GLN A 135 12.07 29.13 -9.91
C GLN A 135 11.05 29.85 -9.03
N LYS A 136 9.76 29.66 -9.29
CA LYS A 136 8.66 30.37 -8.61
C LYS A 136 7.69 29.45 -7.86
N ALA A 137 7.47 28.25 -8.38
CA ALA A 137 6.47 27.31 -7.88
C ALA A 137 7.15 26.10 -7.22
N PRO A 138 6.48 25.40 -6.28
CA PRO A 138 7.02 24.22 -5.64
C PRO A 138 7.30 23.10 -6.64
N ALA A 139 8.35 22.31 -6.37
CA ALA A 139 8.69 21.12 -7.13
C ALA A 139 7.85 19.93 -6.64
N GLU A 140 6.90 19.47 -7.45
CA GLU A 140 5.91 18.47 -7.03
C GLU A 140 5.83 17.25 -7.96
N HIS A 141 6.11 17.42 -9.24
CA HIS A 141 5.88 16.42 -10.28
C HIS A 141 7.20 15.85 -10.77
N VAL A 142 7.37 14.53 -10.70
CA VAL A 142 8.58 13.86 -11.21
C VAL A 142 8.59 13.96 -12.73
N ASP A 143 9.59 14.64 -13.26
CA ASP A 143 9.86 14.77 -14.68
C ASP A 143 10.82 13.65 -15.12
N HIS A 144 10.52 13.03 -16.25
CA HIS A 144 11.30 11.91 -16.76
C HIS A 144 11.31 11.95 -18.29
N ASP A 145 12.38 11.43 -18.85
CA ASP A 145 12.52 11.27 -20.28
C ASP A 145 11.60 10.15 -20.79
N HIS A 146 10.71 10.47 -21.73
CA HIS A 146 9.73 9.50 -22.23
C HIS A 146 10.31 8.42 -23.15
N GLN A 147 11.57 8.52 -23.59
CA GLN A 147 12.24 7.49 -24.40
C GLN A 147 13.00 6.49 -23.52
N THR A 148 13.68 7.00 -22.49
CA THR A 148 14.60 6.22 -21.64
C THR A 148 14.02 5.89 -20.28
N GLY A 149 12.96 6.57 -19.85
CA GLY A 149 12.40 6.49 -18.50
C GLY A 149 13.28 7.14 -17.42
N LYS A 150 14.42 7.74 -17.80
CA LYS A 150 15.34 8.35 -16.84
C LYS A 150 14.72 9.61 -16.23
N VAL A 151 14.65 9.64 -14.90
CA VAL A 151 14.22 10.82 -14.16
C VAL A 151 15.20 11.96 -14.38
N ARG A 152 14.67 13.16 -14.72
CA ARG A 152 15.45 14.38 -14.95
C ARG A 152 15.45 15.29 -13.73
N GLY A 153 14.34 15.34 -12.99
CA GLY A 153 14.18 16.15 -11.80
C GLY A 153 12.73 16.21 -11.33
N VAL A 154 12.40 17.21 -10.50
CA VAL A 154 11.03 17.44 -10.03
C VAL A 154 10.59 18.85 -10.42
N LEU A 155 9.48 18.99 -11.12
CA LEU A 155 9.01 20.26 -11.65
C LEU A 155 7.66 20.65 -11.02
N CYS A 156 7.25 21.91 -11.20
CA CYS A 156 5.86 22.29 -10.95
C CYS A 156 4.95 21.73 -12.06
N PHE A 157 3.64 21.66 -11.79
CA PHE A 157 2.65 21.15 -12.74
C PHE A 157 2.73 21.84 -14.11
N SER A 158 2.77 23.18 -14.13
CA SER A 158 2.75 23.97 -15.36
C SER A 158 3.99 23.77 -16.23
N CYS A 159 5.19 23.77 -15.63
CA CYS A 159 6.43 23.54 -16.38
C CYS A 159 6.51 22.11 -16.91
N ASN A 160 6.15 21.11 -16.10
CA ASN A 160 6.09 19.72 -16.53
C ASN A 160 5.12 19.52 -17.71
N ALA A 161 3.93 20.10 -17.61
CA ALA A 161 2.94 20.07 -18.69
C ALA A 161 3.46 20.77 -19.96
N ALA A 162 4.14 21.92 -19.83
CA ALA A 162 4.71 22.64 -20.97
C ALA A 162 5.76 21.80 -21.71
N LEU A 163 6.64 21.09 -21.00
CA LEU A 163 7.59 20.15 -21.63
C LEU A 163 6.86 19.08 -22.45
N GLY A 164 5.78 18.52 -21.90
CA GLY A 164 4.92 17.57 -22.60
C GLY A 164 4.23 18.16 -23.84
N GLN A 165 3.76 19.42 -23.78
CA GLN A 165 3.16 20.11 -24.94
C GLN A 165 4.16 20.33 -26.07
N PHE A 166 5.41 20.61 -25.73
CA PHE A 166 6.51 20.65 -26.69
C PHE A 166 7.06 19.27 -27.07
N LYS A 167 6.45 18.18 -26.56
CA LYS A 167 6.86 16.78 -26.79
C LYS A 167 8.34 16.52 -26.50
N ASP A 168 8.85 17.16 -25.45
CA ASP A 168 10.27 17.11 -25.06
C ASP A 168 11.25 17.49 -26.19
N ARG A 169 10.84 18.33 -27.14
CA ARG A 169 11.67 18.75 -28.28
C ARG A 169 12.43 20.06 -28.00
N PRO A 170 13.76 20.02 -27.73
CA PRO A 170 14.51 21.23 -27.40
C PRO A 170 14.57 22.20 -28.59
N ASP A 171 14.55 21.69 -29.83
CA ASP A 171 14.53 22.52 -31.03
C ASP A 171 13.27 23.40 -31.10
N VAL A 172 12.10 22.86 -30.72
CA VAL A 172 10.84 23.61 -30.69
C VAL A 172 10.86 24.63 -29.56
N MET A 173 11.36 24.24 -28.38
CA MET A 173 11.44 25.14 -27.22
C MET A 173 12.34 26.35 -27.49
N ARG A 174 13.49 26.17 -28.15
CA ARG A 174 14.35 27.29 -28.57
C ARG A 174 13.65 28.23 -29.54
N ARG A 175 12.87 27.70 -30.50
CA ARG A 175 12.07 28.53 -31.40
C ARG A 175 10.95 29.27 -30.67
N ALA A 176 10.31 28.64 -29.68
CA ALA A 176 9.31 29.29 -28.85
C ALA A 176 9.91 30.44 -28.02
N ALA A 177 11.10 30.24 -27.43
CA ALA A 177 11.83 31.31 -26.74
C ALA A 177 12.15 32.47 -27.69
N ALA A 178 12.75 32.18 -28.86
CA ALA A 178 13.06 33.18 -29.87
C ALA A 178 11.82 33.97 -30.33
N TYR A 179 10.68 33.29 -30.54
CA TYR A 179 9.43 33.92 -30.93
C TYR A 179 8.94 34.93 -29.87
N VAL A 180 8.99 34.58 -28.58
CA VAL A 180 8.58 35.46 -27.48
C VAL A 180 9.55 36.63 -27.30
N GLU A 181 10.83 36.45 -27.62
CA GLU A 181 11.85 37.52 -27.64
C GLU A 181 11.71 38.47 -28.85
N GLY A 182 10.77 38.21 -29.76
CA GLY A 182 10.58 39.02 -30.98
C GLY A 182 11.50 38.62 -32.14
N ASN A 183 12.27 37.55 -32.01
CA ASN A 183 13.05 36.98 -33.09
C ASN A 183 12.13 36.16 -34.01
N LEU A 184 11.52 36.84 -34.98
CA LEU A 184 10.60 36.24 -35.95
C LEU A 184 11.32 35.18 -36.79
N TRP A 185 11.03 33.92 -36.47
CA TRP A 185 11.48 32.76 -37.20
C TRP A 185 10.53 32.50 -38.36
N ASN A 186 10.76 33.15 -39.50
CA ASN A 186 9.99 32.91 -40.72
C ASN A 186 10.67 31.78 -41.54
N PRO A 187 10.14 30.55 -41.53
CA PRO A 187 10.70 29.50 -42.35
C PRO A 187 10.49 29.79 -43.83
N THR A 188 11.49 29.48 -44.67
CA THR A 188 11.31 29.50 -46.12
C THR A 188 10.69 28.18 -46.55
N LEU A 189 9.53 28.23 -47.22
CA LEU A 189 8.92 27.05 -47.83
C LEU A 189 9.76 26.64 -49.05
N VAL A 190 10.39 25.48 -48.98
CA VAL A 190 11.21 24.94 -50.11
C VAL A 190 10.47 23.87 -50.89
N ALA A 191 9.50 23.19 -50.27
CA ALA A 191 8.53 22.31 -50.91
C ALA A 191 7.30 22.17 -49.99
N GLN A 192 6.22 21.55 -50.47
CA GLN A 192 5.03 21.31 -49.66
C GLN A 192 5.39 20.49 -48.40
N GLY A 193 5.23 21.10 -47.21
CA GLY A 193 5.59 20.49 -45.93
C GLY A 193 7.08 20.50 -45.57
N VAL A 194 7.95 21.05 -46.43
CA VAL A 194 9.40 21.15 -46.18
C VAL A 194 9.78 22.62 -45.99
N TYR A 195 10.29 22.91 -44.79
CA TYR A 195 10.68 24.24 -44.38
C TYR A 195 12.20 24.29 -44.19
N ARG A 196 12.86 25.26 -44.83
CA ARG A 196 14.28 25.54 -44.58
C ARG A 196 14.38 26.55 -43.43
N GLN A 197 15.24 26.22 -42.47
CA GLN A 197 15.54 27.11 -41.35
C GLN A 197 16.32 28.33 -41.86
N PRO A 198 16.05 29.55 -41.33
CA PRO A 198 16.90 30.70 -41.60
C PRO A 198 18.33 30.38 -41.13
N SER A 199 19.32 30.74 -41.95
CA SER A 199 20.75 30.58 -41.65
C SER A 199 21.19 31.52 -40.54
#